data_AF-A0A3S9AZK1-F1
#
_entry.id   AF-A0A3S9AZK1-F1
#
_cell.length_a   1.000
_cell.length_b   1.000
_cell.length_c   1.000
_cell.angle_alpha   90.00
_cell.angle_beta   90.00
_cell.angle_gamma   90.00
#
_symmetry.space_group_name_H-M   'P 1'
#
loop_
_entity.id
_entity.type
_entity.pdbx_description
1 polymer ?
#
loop_
_entity_poly.entity_id
_entity_poly.type
_entity_poly.pdbx_seq_one_letter_code
_entity_poly.pdbx_strand_id
1 'polypeptide(L)'
;MADYAEQLGLDRVRMGRRIIFLNDRADWHDRRKSPLDTACAATARRDAGIIALLLDQKEVASELLAKAGAEFASIGLFAGYMLQSLVSPERVHRGDFAAEDMIARFGHSSFTEDPDVRRVREEGTLPFEKDSRQSPQQLLNLYQALRGRRIERTHFASEVAFRRLQVNASATIGLSGLPVGSYLKLFDRFGSNDANSRDLDTVFAAAIRRRDLIDAARADEFHWRMMMKPAELVDLDLIALGMNAFEAGEISTSMLFETVERVGTEAALPFLLARDLQGPAAPLHSFE
;
A
#
# COMPACT_ATOMS: atom_id res chain seq x y z
N MET A 1 8.45 17.64 -14.90
CA MET A 1 8.56 16.45 -14.04
C MET A 1 8.47 16.92 -12.61
N ALA A 2 7.57 16.34 -11.82
CA ALA A 2 7.22 16.88 -10.51
C ALA A 2 8.14 16.27 -9.44
N ASP A 3 9.10 17.05 -8.96
CA ASP A 3 9.86 16.71 -7.76
C ASP A 3 8.94 16.96 -6.54
N TYR A 4 8.27 15.91 -6.06
CA TYR A 4 7.32 16.02 -4.94
C TYR A 4 8.02 16.47 -3.65
N ALA A 5 9.30 16.10 -3.47
CA ALA A 5 10.07 16.56 -2.32
C ALA A 5 10.25 18.08 -2.33
N GLU A 6 10.52 18.68 -3.49
CA GLU A 6 10.62 20.14 -3.64
C GLU A 6 9.29 20.83 -3.32
N GLN A 7 8.16 20.28 -3.79
CA GLN A 7 6.82 20.81 -3.48
C GLN A 7 6.48 20.73 -1.99
N LEU A 8 7.06 19.76 -1.28
CA LEU A 8 6.91 19.59 0.16
C LEU A 8 7.94 20.42 0.97
N GLY A 9 8.82 21.16 0.31
CA GLY A 9 9.91 21.92 0.94
C GLY A 9 10.97 21.03 1.60
N LEU A 10 11.15 19.80 1.12
CA LEU A 10 12.11 18.84 1.64
C LEU A 10 13.46 18.95 0.91
N ASP A 11 14.55 18.78 1.66
CA ASP A 11 15.91 18.81 1.11
C ASP A 11 16.21 17.54 0.31
N ARG A 12 16.28 17.68 -1.02
CA ARG A 12 16.62 16.60 -1.97
C ARG A 12 17.94 15.91 -1.68
N VAL A 13 18.99 16.66 -1.35
CA VAL A 13 20.32 16.09 -1.06
C VAL A 13 20.26 15.23 0.19
N ARG A 14 19.56 15.71 1.22
CA ARG A 14 19.34 14.96 2.45
C ARG A 14 18.50 13.71 2.22
N MET A 15 17.42 13.79 1.44
CA MET A 15 16.60 12.63 1.09
C MET A 15 17.41 11.58 0.32
N GLY A 16 18.26 11.99 -0.62
CA GLY A 16 19.19 11.10 -1.30
C GLY A 16 20.16 10.39 -0.34
N ARG A 17 20.76 11.13 0.61
CA ARG A 17 21.59 10.53 1.67
C ARG A 17 20.80 9.56 2.55
N ARG A 18 19.51 9.83 2.78
CA ARG A 18 18.63 8.97 3.58
C ARG A 18 18.35 7.64 2.88
N ILE A 19 18.15 7.63 1.56
CA ILE A 19 18.02 6.40 0.77
C ILE A 19 19.26 5.53 0.95
N ILE A 20 20.46 6.11 0.79
CA ILE A 20 21.73 5.40 0.97
C ILE A 20 21.82 4.78 2.37
N PHE A 21 21.59 5.59 3.41
CA PHE A 21 21.62 5.12 4.79
C PHE A 21 20.64 3.96 5.07
N LEU A 22 19.43 4.03 4.52
CA LEU A 22 18.41 2.99 4.71
C LEU A 22 18.79 1.69 4.00
N ASN A 23 19.38 1.77 2.80
CA ASN A 23 19.91 0.60 2.10
C ASN A 23 21.09 -0.03 2.83
N ASP A 24 22.06 0.76 3.29
CA ASP A 24 23.18 0.27 4.11
C ASP A 24 22.68 -0.46 5.38
N ARG A 25 21.64 0.11 6.01
CA ARG A 25 21.00 -0.51 7.17
C ARG A 25 20.28 -1.81 6.81
N ALA A 26 19.59 -1.87 5.67
CA ALA A 26 18.95 -3.09 5.21
C ALA A 26 19.97 -4.20 4.96
N ASP A 27 21.07 -3.87 4.29
CA ASP A 27 22.16 -4.81 4.00
C ASP A 27 22.86 -5.31 5.28
N TRP A 28 22.94 -4.47 6.32
CA TRP A 28 23.43 -4.88 7.62
C TRP A 28 22.52 -5.93 8.29
N HIS A 29 21.20 -5.76 8.19
CA HIS A 29 20.22 -6.72 8.72
C HIS A 29 20.24 -8.04 7.91
N ASP A 30 20.31 -7.98 6.58
CA ASP A 30 20.35 -9.17 5.72
C ASP A 30 21.46 -10.16 6.07
N ARG A 31 22.61 -9.66 6.54
CA ARG A 31 23.75 -10.50 6.96
C ARG A 31 23.42 -11.42 8.13
N ARG A 32 22.39 -11.10 8.92
CA ARG A 32 22.02 -11.81 10.15
C ARG A 32 20.96 -12.90 9.92
N LYS A 33 20.22 -12.81 8.81
CA LYS A 33 19.28 -13.84 8.32
C LYS A 33 18.23 -14.33 9.33
N SER A 34 17.89 -13.53 10.35
CA SER A 34 16.75 -13.83 11.24
C SER A 34 15.46 -13.26 10.65
N PRO A 35 14.28 -13.84 10.92
CA PRO A 35 13.01 -13.29 10.43
C PRO A 35 12.77 -11.84 10.86
N LEU A 36 13.21 -11.46 12.07
CA LEU A 36 13.12 -10.09 12.56
C LEU A 36 14.08 -9.16 11.81
N ASP A 37 15.30 -9.61 11.51
CA ASP A 37 16.23 -8.85 10.69
C ASP A 37 15.69 -8.68 9.26
N THR A 38 15.10 -9.72 8.67
CA THR A 38 14.40 -9.62 7.37
C THR A 38 13.27 -8.59 7.41
N ALA A 39 12.46 -8.55 8.47
CA ALA A 39 11.42 -7.54 8.63
C ALA A 39 12.00 -6.11 8.75
N CYS A 40 13.13 -5.96 9.43
CA CYS A 40 13.83 -4.69 9.57
C CYS A 40 14.43 -4.22 8.23
N ALA A 41 15.04 -5.14 7.49
CA ALA A 41 15.59 -4.88 6.17
C ALA A 41 14.49 -4.46 5.18
N ALA A 42 13.39 -5.20 5.15
CA ALA A 42 12.24 -4.91 4.31
C ALA A 42 11.61 -3.54 4.64
N THR A 43 11.52 -3.19 5.92
CA THR A 43 11.03 -1.87 6.35
C THR A 43 11.95 -0.75 5.88
N ALA A 44 13.27 -0.92 6.03
CA ALA A 44 14.24 0.07 5.57
C ALA A 44 14.20 0.24 4.04
N ARG A 45 14.08 -0.85 3.27
CA ARG A 45 13.93 -0.81 1.80
C ARG A 45 12.61 -0.18 1.38
N ARG A 46 11.51 -0.50 2.05
CA ARG A 46 10.20 0.14 1.81
C ARG A 46 10.30 1.65 2.01
N ASP A 47 10.87 2.09 3.13
CA ASP A 47 11.01 3.52 3.42
C ASP A 47 11.94 4.21 2.41
N ALA A 48 13.03 3.55 2.00
CA ALA A 48 13.91 4.04 0.95
C ALA A 48 13.19 4.15 -0.40
N GLY A 49 12.36 3.16 -0.77
CA GLY A 49 11.55 3.17 -1.98
C GLY A 49 10.51 4.29 -1.98
N ILE A 50 9.86 4.55 -0.85
CA ILE A 50 8.94 5.68 -0.71
C ILE A 50 9.67 7.02 -0.87
N ILE A 51 10.86 7.16 -0.28
CA ILE A 51 11.66 8.39 -0.44
C ILE A 51 12.10 8.54 -1.91
N ALA A 52 12.45 7.45 -2.59
CA ALA A 52 12.75 7.46 -4.02
C ALA A 52 11.55 7.92 -4.86
N LEU A 53 10.32 7.51 -4.52
CA LEU A 53 9.10 8.03 -5.16
C LEU A 53 8.94 9.54 -4.97
N LEU A 54 9.17 10.04 -3.76
CA LEU A 54 9.10 11.49 -3.49
C LEU A 54 10.15 12.29 -4.29
N LEU A 55 11.27 11.67 -4.65
CA LEU A 55 12.33 12.24 -5.48
C LEU A 55 12.15 12.01 -6.99
N ASP A 56 10.99 11.48 -7.42
CA ASP A 56 10.70 11.11 -8.81
C ASP A 56 11.70 10.08 -9.40
N GLN A 57 12.25 9.20 -8.55
CA GLN A 57 13.16 8.11 -8.93
C GLN A 57 12.38 6.79 -9.06
N LYS A 58 11.51 6.71 -10.06
CA LYS A 58 10.49 5.65 -10.20
C LYS A 58 11.07 4.24 -10.32
N GLU A 59 12.15 4.07 -11.07
CA GLU A 59 12.81 2.78 -11.26
C GLU A 59 13.41 2.28 -9.95
N VAL A 60 14.12 3.17 -9.23
CA VAL A 60 14.73 2.88 -7.92
C VAL A 60 13.65 2.55 -6.90
N ALA A 61 12.57 3.33 -6.87
CA ALA A 61 11.43 3.07 -6.02
C ALA A 61 10.82 1.70 -6.28
N SER A 62 10.56 1.37 -7.54
CA SER A 62 9.95 0.09 -7.95
C SER A 62 10.83 -1.09 -7.52
N GLU A 63 12.14 -1.00 -7.75
CA GLU A 63 13.10 -2.03 -7.33
C GLU A 63 13.11 -2.24 -5.81
N LEU A 64 13.18 -1.15 -5.03
CA LEU A 64 13.24 -1.22 -3.57
C LEU A 64 11.95 -1.74 -2.96
N LEU A 65 10.80 -1.28 -3.46
CA LEU A 65 9.48 -1.74 -3.02
C LEU A 65 9.24 -3.21 -3.38
N ALA A 66 9.69 -3.66 -4.57
CA ALA A 66 9.61 -5.06 -4.97
C ALA A 66 10.45 -5.96 -4.03
N LYS A 67 11.69 -5.55 -3.72
CA LYS A 67 12.58 -6.27 -2.78
C LYS A 67 11.96 -6.33 -1.37
N ALA A 68 11.52 -5.20 -0.84
CA ALA A 68 10.82 -5.15 0.44
C ALA A 68 9.58 -6.05 0.45
N GLY A 69 8.82 -6.05 -0.66
CA GLY A 69 7.67 -6.91 -0.85
C GLY A 69 8.01 -8.40 -0.77
N ALA A 70 9.06 -8.83 -1.48
CA ALA A 70 9.54 -10.21 -1.45
C ALA A 70 10.02 -10.64 -0.06
N GLU A 71 10.75 -9.77 0.65
CA GLU A 71 11.25 -10.05 2.00
C GLU A 71 10.11 -10.20 3.01
N PHE A 72 9.14 -9.28 3.02
CA PHE A 72 7.97 -9.41 3.90
C PHE A 72 7.16 -10.68 3.60
N ALA A 73 6.94 -10.99 2.32
CA ALA A 73 6.24 -12.20 1.92
C ALA A 73 6.99 -13.46 2.37
N SER A 74 8.33 -13.47 2.30
CA SER A 74 9.16 -14.62 2.67
C SER A 74 9.08 -14.99 4.17
N ILE A 75 8.66 -14.06 5.02
CA ILE A 75 8.48 -14.27 6.47
C ILE A 75 7.01 -14.35 6.89
N GLY A 76 6.08 -14.33 5.93
CA GLY A 76 4.64 -14.51 6.17
C GLY A 76 3.87 -13.21 6.44
N LEU A 77 4.45 -12.03 6.16
CA LEU A 77 3.78 -10.74 6.32
C LEU A 77 3.02 -10.31 5.05
N PHE A 78 1.72 -10.06 5.17
CA PHE A 78 0.84 -9.68 4.05
C PHE A 78 1.13 -8.30 3.46
N ALA A 79 1.82 -7.44 4.21
CA ALA A 79 2.41 -6.21 3.67
C ALA A 79 3.24 -6.48 2.39
N GLY A 80 3.89 -7.65 2.32
CA GLY A 80 4.68 -8.03 1.15
C GLY A 80 3.87 -8.10 -0.14
N TYR A 81 2.67 -8.68 -0.07
CA TYR A 81 1.78 -8.80 -1.23
C TYR A 81 1.26 -7.45 -1.70
N MET A 82 0.93 -6.57 -0.76
CA MET A 82 0.48 -5.22 -1.10
C MET A 82 1.60 -4.48 -1.82
N LEU A 83 2.83 -4.47 -1.29
CA LEU A 83 3.96 -3.79 -1.95
C LEU A 83 4.25 -4.35 -3.34
N GLN A 84 4.24 -5.67 -3.51
CA GLN A 84 4.41 -6.29 -4.83
C GLN A 84 3.29 -5.88 -5.80
N SER A 85 2.05 -5.75 -5.33
CA SER A 85 0.91 -5.33 -6.14
C SER A 85 0.95 -3.85 -6.55
N LEU A 86 1.75 -3.02 -5.86
CA LEU A 86 1.93 -1.61 -6.22
C LEU A 86 2.93 -1.41 -7.36
N VAL A 87 3.89 -2.32 -7.52
CA VAL A 87 5.03 -2.15 -8.45
C VAL A 87 5.05 -3.16 -9.59
N SER A 88 4.02 -4.00 -9.70
CA SER A 88 3.87 -4.92 -10.82
C SER A 88 2.94 -4.29 -11.88
N PRO A 89 3.47 -3.88 -13.05
CA PRO A 89 2.71 -3.14 -14.09
C PRO A 89 1.59 -3.98 -14.74
N GLU A 90 1.65 -5.29 -14.57
CA GLU A 90 0.54 -6.19 -14.80
C GLU A 90 0.22 -6.81 -13.46
N ARG A 91 -0.94 -6.52 -12.87
CA ARG A 91 -1.46 -7.33 -11.76
C ARG A 91 -1.80 -8.73 -12.30
N VAL A 92 -0.74 -9.50 -12.50
CA VAL A 92 -0.65 -10.95 -12.68
C VAL A 92 -1.50 -11.49 -13.81
N HIS A 93 -1.15 -11.19 -15.05
CA HIS A 93 -1.41 -12.14 -16.12
C HIS A 93 -0.38 -13.26 -16.00
N ARG A 94 -0.78 -14.35 -15.33
CA ARG A 94 -0.13 -15.68 -15.18
C ARG A 94 0.82 -15.86 -13.99
N GLY A 95 0.40 -16.67 -13.02
CA GLY A 95 1.11 -17.88 -12.54
C GLY A 95 2.47 -17.77 -11.85
N ASP A 96 3.14 -16.62 -11.83
CA ASP A 96 4.50 -16.48 -11.29
C ASP A 96 4.55 -16.02 -9.82
N PHE A 97 3.39 -15.90 -9.16
CA PHE A 97 3.37 -15.51 -7.76
C PHE A 97 3.60 -16.71 -6.85
N ALA A 98 4.69 -16.67 -6.08
CA ALA A 98 4.81 -17.39 -4.80
C ALA A 98 3.62 -17.09 -3.85
N ALA A 99 2.86 -16.02 -4.11
CA ALA A 99 1.59 -15.74 -3.46
C ALA A 99 0.47 -16.73 -3.82
N GLU A 100 0.43 -17.35 -5.00
CA GLU A 100 -0.63 -18.31 -5.34
C GLU A 100 -0.59 -19.57 -4.47
N ASP A 101 0.62 -20.07 -4.14
CA ASP A 101 0.80 -21.21 -3.23
C ASP A 101 0.42 -20.84 -1.79
N MET A 102 0.73 -19.61 -1.34
CA MET A 102 0.32 -19.13 -0.02
C MET A 102 -1.18 -18.74 0.07
N ILE A 103 -1.78 -18.24 -1.00
CA ILE A 103 -3.22 -17.98 -1.08
C ILE A 103 -4.00 -19.32 -1.19
N ALA A 104 -3.42 -20.35 -1.80
CA ALA A 104 -3.94 -21.71 -1.73
C ALA A 104 -3.90 -22.27 -0.28
N ARG A 105 -2.87 -21.92 0.53
CA ARG A 105 -2.83 -22.23 1.98
C ARG A 105 -3.88 -21.46 2.79
N PHE A 106 -4.35 -20.32 2.29
CA PHE A 106 -5.48 -19.57 2.87
C PHE A 106 -6.83 -20.27 2.69
N GLY A 107 -7.01 -21.05 1.62
CA GLY A 107 -8.32 -21.28 1.02
C GLY A 107 -9.20 -22.35 1.65
N HIS A 108 -8.68 -23.38 2.32
CA HIS A 108 -9.52 -24.55 2.66
C HIS A 108 -9.26 -25.23 4.01
N SER A 109 -8.20 -24.89 4.75
CA SER A 109 -7.86 -25.56 6.02
C SER A 109 -7.83 -24.65 7.24
N SER A 110 -7.76 -23.33 7.05
CA SER A 110 -7.61 -22.36 8.15
C SER A 110 -8.92 -21.67 8.58
N PHE A 111 -10.02 -21.89 7.85
CA PHE A 111 -11.30 -21.18 8.03
C PHE A 111 -12.54 -22.08 7.98
N THR A 112 -12.39 -23.34 7.55
CA THR A 112 -13.36 -24.40 7.76
C THR A 112 -13.19 -24.87 9.20
N GLU A 113 -13.99 -24.30 10.10
CA GLU A 113 -14.34 -24.99 11.35
C GLU A 113 -15.15 -26.23 10.95
N ASP A 114 -14.45 -27.32 10.62
CA ASP A 114 -15.06 -28.63 10.50
C ASP A 114 -15.18 -29.20 11.93
N PRO A 115 -16.40 -29.28 12.51
CA PRO A 115 -16.59 -29.69 13.90
C PRO A 115 -16.12 -31.13 14.17
N ASP A 116 -15.95 -31.95 13.11
CA ASP A 116 -15.61 -33.37 13.25
C ASP A 116 -14.18 -33.73 12.82
N VAL A 117 -13.38 -32.80 12.31
CA VAL A 117 -12.03 -33.12 11.83
C VAL A 117 -10.98 -32.65 12.83
N ARG A 118 -10.70 -33.54 13.79
CA ARG A 118 -9.42 -33.65 14.53
C ARG A 118 -8.25 -33.94 13.58
N ARG A 119 -8.00 -33.09 12.59
CA ARG A 119 -6.70 -33.00 11.93
C ARG A 119 -6.10 -31.64 12.27
N VAL A 120 -5.52 -31.61 13.46
CA VAL A 120 -4.37 -30.74 13.74
C VAL A 120 -3.39 -30.96 12.58
N ARG A 121 -3.25 -29.97 11.70
CA ARG A 121 -2.12 -29.93 10.79
C ARG A 121 -1.56 -28.51 10.75
N GLU A 122 -0.48 -28.40 11.52
CA GLU A 122 0.67 -27.52 11.41
C GLU A 122 0.38 -26.04 11.18
N GLU A 123 0.50 -25.31 12.29
CA GLU A 123 1.08 -23.98 12.44
C GLU A 123 1.64 -23.37 11.14
N GLY A 124 1.29 -22.10 10.88
CA GLY A 124 1.81 -21.35 9.74
C GLY A 124 3.31 -21.59 9.56
N THR A 125 3.69 -22.07 8.38
CA THR A 125 5.07 -22.50 8.10
C THR A 125 6.06 -21.33 8.14
N LEU A 126 5.54 -20.10 8.05
CA LEU A 126 6.33 -18.89 8.06
C LEU A 126 6.25 -18.17 9.41
N PRO A 127 7.35 -17.52 9.85
CA PRO A 127 7.50 -17.00 11.21
C PRO A 127 6.37 -16.07 11.70
N PHE A 128 5.81 -15.24 10.82
CA PHE A 128 4.79 -14.23 11.19
C PHE A 128 3.42 -14.48 10.56
N GLU A 129 3.21 -15.63 9.93
CA GLU A 129 1.98 -15.90 9.20
C GLU A 129 0.74 -15.88 10.11
N LYS A 130 0.85 -16.44 11.32
CA LYS A 130 -0.24 -16.46 12.30
C LYS A 130 -0.63 -15.04 12.74
N ASP A 131 0.37 -14.21 13.02
CA ASP A 131 0.16 -12.83 13.47
C ASP A 131 -0.47 -11.98 12.36
N SER A 132 -0.03 -12.18 11.11
CA SER A 132 -0.63 -11.53 9.95
C SER A 132 -2.11 -11.87 9.74
N ARG A 133 -2.55 -13.08 10.08
CA ARG A 133 -3.97 -13.47 9.98
C ARG A 133 -4.86 -12.83 11.04
N GLN A 134 -4.27 -12.32 12.12
CA GLN A 134 -4.98 -11.73 13.25
C GLN A 134 -4.93 -10.21 13.25
N SER A 135 -3.90 -9.62 12.62
CA SER A 135 -3.73 -8.17 12.53
C SER A 135 -4.67 -7.55 11.49
N PRO A 136 -5.53 -6.58 11.86
CA PRO A 136 -6.38 -5.87 10.91
C PRO A 136 -5.59 -5.21 9.77
N GLN A 137 -4.44 -4.57 10.06
CA GLN A 137 -3.63 -3.96 9.00
C GLN A 137 -3.09 -4.99 8.01
N GLN A 138 -2.66 -6.15 8.48
CA GLN A 138 -2.15 -7.20 7.59
C GLN A 138 -3.28 -7.77 6.72
N LEU A 139 -4.47 -7.98 7.30
CA LEU A 139 -5.66 -8.38 6.55
C LEU A 139 -6.06 -7.34 5.50
N LEU A 140 -5.92 -6.05 5.80
CA LEU A 140 -6.15 -4.97 4.84
C LEU A 140 -5.14 -5.02 3.69
N ASN A 141 -3.85 -5.16 3.99
CA ASN A 141 -2.80 -5.31 2.97
C ASN A 141 -3.09 -6.51 2.05
N LEU A 142 -3.53 -7.63 2.63
CA LEU A 142 -3.94 -8.80 1.86
C LEU A 142 -5.15 -8.47 0.97
N TYR A 143 -6.18 -7.82 1.52
CA TYR A 143 -7.37 -7.42 0.77
C TYR A 143 -7.01 -6.56 -0.45
N GLN A 144 -6.22 -5.50 -0.24
CA GLN A 144 -5.75 -4.60 -1.28
C GLN A 144 -4.95 -5.31 -2.36
N ALA A 145 -4.11 -6.29 -1.98
CA ALA A 145 -3.28 -7.04 -2.92
C ALA A 145 -4.08 -8.04 -3.78
N LEU A 146 -5.19 -8.56 -3.25
CA LEU A 146 -5.98 -9.63 -3.88
C LEU A 146 -7.19 -9.13 -4.67
N ARG A 147 -7.75 -7.98 -4.31
CA ARG A 147 -8.95 -7.46 -4.94
C ARG A 147 -8.69 -7.16 -6.42
N GLY A 148 -9.65 -7.50 -7.29
CA GLY A 148 -9.53 -7.41 -8.75
C GLY A 148 -8.93 -8.66 -9.43
N ARG A 149 -8.36 -9.62 -8.66
CA ARG A 149 -7.86 -10.88 -9.21
C ARG A 149 -9.01 -11.85 -9.54
N ARG A 150 -9.02 -12.37 -10.77
CA ARG A 150 -10.10 -13.22 -11.32
C ARG A 150 -9.97 -14.72 -10.98
N ILE A 151 -8.98 -15.11 -10.17
CA ILE A 151 -8.76 -16.51 -9.80
C ILE A 151 -9.68 -16.85 -8.62
N GLU A 152 -10.44 -17.94 -8.71
CA GLU A 152 -11.43 -18.36 -7.71
C GLU A 152 -10.84 -18.48 -6.29
N ARG A 153 -9.60 -19.00 -6.17
CA ARG A 153 -8.89 -19.12 -4.89
C ARG A 153 -8.52 -17.76 -4.28
N THR A 154 -8.17 -16.77 -5.11
CA THR A 154 -7.87 -15.41 -4.63
C THR A 154 -9.12 -14.67 -4.20
N HIS A 155 -10.26 -14.97 -4.83
CA HIS A 155 -11.56 -14.42 -4.45
C HIS A 155 -11.95 -14.86 -3.03
N PHE A 156 -11.85 -16.15 -2.72
CA PHE A 156 -12.16 -16.67 -1.38
C PHE A 156 -11.32 -16.00 -0.28
N ALA A 157 -9.99 -15.89 -0.47
CA ALA A 157 -9.12 -15.26 0.52
C ALA A 157 -9.43 -13.76 0.71
N SER A 158 -9.77 -13.05 -0.38
CA SER A 158 -10.22 -11.66 -0.32
C SER A 158 -11.53 -11.51 0.47
N GLU A 159 -12.52 -12.38 0.24
CA GLU A 159 -13.78 -12.37 1.00
C GLU A 159 -13.58 -12.64 2.50
N VAL A 160 -12.70 -13.59 2.83
CA VAL A 160 -12.38 -13.92 4.22
C VAL A 160 -11.72 -12.73 4.91
N ALA A 161 -10.73 -12.09 4.26
CA ALA A 161 -10.11 -10.88 4.78
C ALA A 161 -11.14 -9.77 4.98
N PHE A 162 -12.01 -9.54 3.98
CA PHE A 162 -13.10 -8.57 4.06
C PHE A 162 -14.01 -8.81 5.27
N ARG A 163 -14.52 -10.03 5.46
CA ARG A 163 -15.41 -10.37 6.59
C ARG A 163 -14.74 -10.13 7.95
N ARG A 164 -13.46 -10.47 8.09
CA ARG A 164 -12.71 -10.20 9.33
C ARG A 164 -12.48 -8.72 9.58
N LEU A 165 -12.20 -7.96 8.52
CA LEU A 165 -12.05 -6.50 8.61
C LEU A 165 -13.36 -5.81 9.00
N GLN A 166 -14.51 -6.32 8.56
CA GLN A 166 -15.82 -5.77 8.94
C GLN A 166 -16.08 -5.82 10.46
N VAL A 167 -15.50 -6.77 11.20
CA VAL A 167 -15.57 -6.81 12.66
C VAL A 167 -14.92 -5.56 13.29
N ASN A 168 -13.93 -4.98 12.61
CA ASN A 168 -13.20 -3.78 13.02
C ASN A 168 -13.54 -2.56 12.13
N ALA A 169 -14.75 -2.51 11.56
CA ALA A 169 -15.12 -1.50 10.57
C ALA A 169 -14.96 -0.03 11.04
N SER A 170 -15.02 0.22 12.36
CA SER A 170 -14.85 1.55 12.95
C SER A 170 -13.39 1.94 13.22
N ALA A 171 -12.45 0.99 13.15
CA ALA A 171 -11.04 1.30 13.33
C ALA A 171 -10.55 2.20 12.19
N THR A 172 -9.65 3.13 12.46
CA THR A 172 -9.13 4.07 11.46
C THR A 172 -7.89 3.51 10.76
N ILE A 173 -7.75 3.76 9.46
CA ILE A 173 -6.62 3.32 8.65
C ILE A 173 -5.65 4.48 8.40
N GLY A 174 -4.36 4.21 8.60
CA GLY A 174 -3.26 5.06 8.14
C GLY A 174 -3.38 6.54 8.57
N LEU A 175 -2.89 7.42 7.71
CA LEU A 175 -3.00 8.87 7.89
C LEU A 175 -4.29 9.44 7.31
N SER A 176 -4.93 8.72 6.40
CA SER A 176 -6.28 9.03 5.92
C SER A 176 -7.29 9.16 7.07
N GLY A 177 -7.08 8.35 8.12
CA GLY A 177 -7.96 8.27 9.27
C GLY A 177 -9.39 7.84 8.92
N LEU A 178 -9.57 7.25 7.75
CA LEU A 178 -10.84 6.68 7.31
C LEU A 178 -11.16 5.42 8.13
N PRO A 179 -12.42 5.22 8.56
CA PRO A 179 -12.84 3.95 9.12
C PRO A 179 -12.63 2.81 8.11
N VAL A 180 -12.20 1.63 8.57
CA VAL A 180 -11.97 0.44 7.75
C VAL A 180 -13.18 0.13 6.88
N GLY A 181 -14.39 0.17 7.43
CA GLY A 181 -15.60 -0.12 6.67
C GLY A 181 -15.86 0.89 5.54
N SER A 182 -15.54 2.16 5.76
CA SER A 182 -15.64 3.20 4.74
C SER A 182 -14.58 3.01 3.66
N TYR A 183 -13.33 2.73 4.05
CA TYR A 183 -12.25 2.46 3.12
C TYR A 183 -12.54 1.23 2.25
N LEU A 184 -13.05 0.14 2.81
CA LEU A 184 -13.36 -1.07 2.05
C LEU A 184 -14.44 -0.81 0.97
N LYS A 185 -15.51 -0.10 1.33
CA LYS A 185 -16.55 0.32 0.38
C LYS A 185 -15.98 1.19 -0.72
N LEU A 186 -15.13 2.15 -0.34
CA LEU A 186 -14.45 3.04 -1.26
C LEU A 186 -13.60 2.25 -2.24
N PHE A 187 -12.74 1.37 -1.72
CA PHE A 187 -11.88 0.50 -2.49
C PHE A 187 -12.68 -0.39 -3.47
N ASP A 188 -13.82 -0.93 -3.04
CA ASP A 188 -14.67 -1.74 -3.92
C ASP A 188 -15.32 -0.95 -5.05
N ARG A 189 -15.84 0.23 -4.75
CA ARG A 189 -16.52 1.08 -5.75
C ARG A 189 -15.52 1.65 -6.76
N PHE A 190 -14.37 2.13 -6.28
CA PHE A 190 -13.30 2.58 -7.15
C PHE A 190 -12.77 1.44 -8.02
N GLY A 191 -12.59 0.24 -7.46
CA GLY A 191 -12.12 -0.94 -8.20
C GLY A 191 -13.15 -1.52 -9.18
N SER A 192 -14.43 -1.19 -9.02
CA SER A 192 -15.52 -1.61 -9.91
C SER A 192 -15.90 -0.53 -10.92
N ASN A 193 -15.19 0.61 -10.94
CA ASN A 193 -15.52 1.78 -11.74
C ASN A 193 -16.97 2.30 -11.54
N ASP A 194 -17.47 2.20 -10.30
CA ASP A 194 -18.83 2.59 -9.87
C ASP A 194 -18.77 3.57 -8.69
N ALA A 195 -17.71 4.39 -8.64
CA ALA A 195 -17.60 5.46 -7.66
C ALA A 195 -18.63 6.56 -7.95
N ASN A 196 -19.24 7.10 -6.90
CA ASN A 196 -20.21 8.20 -6.98
C ASN A 196 -19.76 9.42 -6.18
N SER A 197 -20.57 10.48 -6.18
CA SER A 197 -20.25 11.74 -5.47
C SER A 197 -19.99 11.57 -3.97
N ARG A 198 -20.63 10.61 -3.28
CA ARG A 198 -20.37 10.37 -1.85
C ARG A 198 -19.01 9.72 -1.62
N ASP A 199 -18.57 8.90 -2.56
CA ASP A 199 -17.25 8.28 -2.52
C ASP A 199 -16.17 9.34 -2.71
N LEU A 200 -16.41 10.25 -3.66
CA LEU A 200 -15.59 11.43 -3.89
C LEU A 200 -15.54 12.34 -2.64
N ASP A 201 -16.66 12.63 -1.98
CA ASP A 201 -16.69 13.37 -0.71
C ASP A 201 -15.84 12.71 0.39
N THR A 202 -15.83 11.37 0.41
CA THR A 202 -15.01 10.60 1.37
C THR A 202 -13.52 10.74 1.05
N VAL A 203 -13.14 10.69 -0.22
CA VAL A 203 -11.75 10.92 -0.67
C VAL A 203 -11.33 12.35 -0.33
N PHE A 204 -12.17 13.35 -0.61
CA PHE A 204 -11.89 14.74 -0.25
C PHE A 204 -11.68 14.90 1.25
N ALA A 205 -12.54 14.32 2.09
CA ALA A 205 -12.41 14.42 3.54
C ALA A 205 -11.07 13.82 4.03
N ALA A 206 -10.64 12.69 3.46
CA ALA A 206 -9.35 12.10 3.77
C ALA A 206 -8.18 13.01 3.34
N ALA A 207 -8.28 13.62 2.16
CA ALA A 207 -7.24 14.51 1.63
C ALA A 207 -7.15 15.82 2.42
N ILE A 208 -8.28 16.41 2.83
CA ILE A 208 -8.33 17.60 3.71
C ILE A 208 -7.68 17.29 5.05
N ARG A 209 -8.08 16.19 5.70
CA ARG A 209 -7.50 15.80 6.99
C ARG A 209 -5.97 15.62 6.89
N ARG A 210 -5.51 15.00 5.82
CA ARG A 210 -4.09 14.84 5.55
C ARG A 210 -3.38 16.19 5.40
N ARG A 211 -3.97 17.13 4.66
CA ARG A 211 -3.45 18.50 4.56
C ARG A 211 -3.32 19.15 5.93
N ASP A 212 -4.36 19.06 6.77
CA ASP A 212 -4.33 19.64 8.11
C ASP A 212 -3.21 19.04 8.97
N LEU A 213 -2.96 17.72 8.87
CA LEU A 213 -1.86 17.06 9.56
C LEU A 213 -0.49 17.54 9.06
N ILE A 214 -0.34 17.76 7.76
CA ILE A 214 0.90 18.26 7.18
C ILE A 214 1.12 19.73 7.57
N ASP A 215 0.09 20.57 7.47
CA ASP A 215 0.15 21.98 7.85
C ASP A 215 0.49 22.11 9.35
N ALA A 216 -0.09 21.26 10.20
CA ALA A 216 0.28 21.18 11.62
C ALA A 216 1.73 20.73 11.84
N ALA A 217 2.22 19.75 11.08
CA ALA A 217 3.61 19.30 11.15
C ALA A 217 4.60 20.37 10.66
N ARG A 218 4.20 21.18 9.66
CA ARG A 218 4.99 22.30 9.12
C ARG A 218 5.08 23.50 10.03
N ALA A 219 4.11 23.69 10.92
CA ALA A 219 4.15 24.75 11.92
C ALA A 219 5.41 24.64 12.80
N ASP A 220 5.96 23.43 12.95
CA ASP A 220 7.30 23.21 13.47
C ASP A 220 8.33 23.14 12.33
N GLU A 221 8.72 24.31 11.82
CA GLU A 221 9.62 24.43 10.67
C GLU A 221 10.94 23.67 10.85
N PHE A 222 11.47 23.66 12.08
CA PHE A 222 12.70 22.94 12.40
C PHE A 222 12.50 21.43 12.22
N HIS A 223 11.50 20.83 12.87
CA HIS A 223 11.27 19.39 12.76
C HIS A 223 10.77 18.97 11.38
N TRP A 224 10.05 19.83 10.67
CA TRP A 224 9.66 19.59 9.28
C TRP A 224 10.86 19.48 8.36
N ARG A 225 11.76 20.47 8.37
CA ARG A 225 13.01 20.42 7.60
C ARG A 225 13.96 19.34 8.09
N MET A 226 13.88 19.00 9.38
CA MET A 226 14.68 17.95 10.01
C MET A 226 14.01 16.57 10.04
N MET A 227 12.95 16.36 9.25
CA MET A 227 12.12 15.17 9.35
C MET A 227 12.94 13.88 9.28
N MET A 228 12.79 13.05 10.32
CA MET A 228 13.56 11.82 10.47
C MET A 228 12.99 10.67 9.63
N LYS A 229 11.72 10.76 9.26
CA LYS A 229 11.00 9.72 8.52
C LYS A 229 10.12 10.31 7.41
N PRO A 230 10.72 10.82 6.31
CA PRO A 230 9.94 11.35 5.19
C PRO A 230 8.99 10.33 4.55
N ALA A 231 9.29 9.04 4.68
CA ALA A 231 8.41 7.97 4.21
C ALA A 231 7.03 7.96 4.91
N GLU A 232 6.92 8.46 6.15
CA GLU A 232 5.65 8.57 6.85
C GLU A 232 4.74 9.63 6.22
N LEU A 233 5.26 10.51 5.35
CA LEU A 233 4.40 11.40 4.57
C LEU A 233 3.58 10.65 3.53
N VAL A 234 3.89 9.42 3.16
CA VAL A 234 3.17 8.71 2.09
C VAL A 234 2.26 7.65 2.69
N ASP A 235 0.96 7.77 2.41
CA ASP A 235 -0.03 6.79 2.82
C ASP A 235 -0.17 5.70 1.75
N LEU A 236 0.43 4.53 2.01
CA LEU A 236 0.41 3.38 1.10
C LEU A 236 -1.03 2.86 0.86
N ASP A 237 -1.93 3.02 1.82
CA ASP A 237 -3.33 2.59 1.67
C ASP A 237 -4.07 3.48 0.65
N LEU A 238 -3.74 4.78 0.62
CA LEU A 238 -4.26 5.70 -0.40
C LEU A 238 -3.58 5.51 -1.76
N ILE A 239 -2.29 5.12 -1.80
CA ILE A 239 -1.65 4.69 -3.06
C ILE A 239 -2.37 3.46 -3.61
N ALA A 240 -2.64 2.45 -2.77
CA ALA A 240 -3.33 1.24 -3.19
C ALA A 240 -4.74 1.54 -3.73
N LEU A 241 -5.47 2.47 -3.10
CA LEU A 241 -6.76 2.96 -3.59
C LEU A 241 -6.61 3.64 -4.97
N GLY A 242 -5.60 4.49 -5.12
CA GLY A 242 -5.27 5.16 -6.38
C GLY A 242 -4.98 4.18 -7.51
N MET A 243 -4.10 3.21 -7.27
CA MET A 243 -3.77 2.15 -8.23
C MET A 243 -5.03 1.38 -8.65
N ASN A 244 -5.85 1.00 -7.69
CA ASN A 244 -7.10 0.27 -7.93
C ASN A 244 -8.11 1.10 -8.75
N ALA A 245 -8.17 2.41 -8.56
CA ALA A 245 -9.00 3.31 -9.37
C ALA A 245 -8.50 3.44 -10.82
N PHE A 246 -7.19 3.65 -10.99
CA PHE A 246 -6.57 3.81 -12.32
C PHE A 246 -6.65 2.53 -13.15
N GLU A 247 -6.62 1.36 -12.51
CA GLU A 247 -6.83 0.08 -13.20
C GLU A 247 -8.29 -0.16 -13.60
N ALA A 248 -9.25 0.38 -12.85
CA ALA A 248 -10.66 0.08 -13.04
C ALA A 248 -11.30 0.82 -14.23
N GLY A 249 -10.97 2.10 -14.42
CA GLY A 249 -11.48 2.88 -15.55
C GLY A 249 -11.57 4.38 -15.33
N GLU A 250 -12.16 5.05 -16.33
CA GLU A 250 -12.19 6.51 -16.45
C GLU A 250 -12.97 7.20 -15.32
N ILE A 251 -14.13 6.65 -14.90
CA ILE A 251 -14.98 7.27 -13.87
C ILE A 251 -14.21 7.41 -12.54
N SER A 252 -13.64 6.30 -12.08
CA SER A 252 -12.81 6.25 -10.87
C SER A 252 -11.58 7.15 -10.99
N THR A 253 -10.95 7.16 -12.16
CA THR A 253 -9.76 7.98 -12.45
C THR A 253 -10.09 9.47 -12.36
N SER A 254 -11.15 9.92 -13.04
CA SER A 254 -11.59 11.32 -13.06
C SER A 254 -11.94 11.83 -11.67
N MET A 255 -12.58 11.02 -10.82
CA MET A 255 -12.88 11.40 -9.43
C MET A 255 -11.62 11.63 -8.59
N LEU A 256 -10.57 10.81 -8.76
CA LEU A 256 -9.31 11.05 -8.06
C LEU A 256 -8.61 12.32 -8.57
N PHE A 257 -8.69 12.64 -9.85
CA PHE A 257 -8.12 13.88 -10.37
C PHE A 257 -8.91 15.12 -9.94
N GLU A 258 -10.24 15.04 -9.83
CA GLU A 258 -11.04 16.11 -9.21
C GLU A 258 -10.58 16.38 -7.77
N THR A 259 -10.17 15.32 -7.04
CA THR A 259 -9.49 15.46 -5.74
C THR A 259 -8.22 16.29 -5.83
N VAL A 260 -7.32 15.97 -6.76
CA VAL A 260 -6.08 16.72 -6.96
C VAL A 260 -6.36 18.19 -7.24
N GLU A 261 -7.31 18.48 -8.13
CA GLU A 261 -7.65 19.85 -8.53
C GLU A 261 -8.21 20.68 -7.36
N ARG A 262 -9.04 20.08 -6.49
CA ARG A 262 -9.73 20.81 -5.42
C ARG A 262 -8.90 21.02 -4.17
N VAL A 263 -8.08 20.04 -3.77
CA VAL A 263 -7.32 20.11 -2.50
C VAL A 263 -5.82 20.37 -2.70
N GLY A 264 -5.33 20.28 -3.93
CA GLY A 264 -3.94 20.51 -4.29
C GLY A 264 -3.05 19.27 -4.20
N THR A 265 -1.87 19.42 -4.80
CA THR A 265 -0.89 18.35 -5.03
C THR A 265 -0.42 17.65 -3.75
N GLU A 266 -0.24 18.40 -2.67
CA GLU A 266 0.25 17.89 -1.39
C GLU A 266 -0.75 16.97 -0.69
N ALA A 267 -2.01 17.41 -0.64
CA ALA A 267 -3.11 16.67 -0.04
C ALA A 267 -3.43 15.41 -0.84
N ALA A 268 -3.34 15.49 -2.17
CA ALA A 268 -3.61 14.41 -3.09
C ALA A 268 -2.35 13.60 -3.50
N LEU A 269 -1.20 13.83 -2.84
CA LEU A 269 0.09 13.22 -3.19
C LEU A 269 0.02 11.70 -3.39
N PRO A 270 -0.65 10.90 -2.53
CA PRO A 270 -0.74 9.45 -2.75
C PRO A 270 -1.35 9.07 -4.11
N PHE A 271 -2.33 9.82 -4.62
CA PHE A 271 -2.95 9.53 -5.92
C PHE A 271 -2.02 9.88 -7.09
N LEU A 272 -1.19 10.91 -6.94
CA LEU A 272 -0.18 11.27 -7.92
C LEU A 272 0.95 10.24 -7.96
N LEU A 273 1.39 9.76 -6.80
CA LEU A 273 2.37 8.68 -6.70
C LEU A 273 1.83 7.37 -7.29
N ALA A 274 0.55 7.06 -7.06
CA ALA A 274 -0.10 5.90 -7.69
C ALA A 274 -0.12 6.01 -9.23
N ARG A 275 -0.51 7.17 -9.77
CA ARG A 275 -0.45 7.40 -11.23
C ARG A 275 0.96 7.17 -11.77
N ASP A 276 1.94 7.71 -11.06
CA ASP A 276 3.33 7.65 -11.49
C ASP A 276 3.93 6.24 -11.44
N LEU A 277 3.47 5.41 -10.50
CA LEU A 277 3.82 3.99 -10.39
C LEU A 277 3.21 3.14 -11.51
N GLN A 278 2.05 3.52 -12.05
CA GLN A 278 1.41 2.79 -13.15
C GLN A 278 2.18 2.87 -14.49
N GLY A 279 3.14 3.80 -14.59
CA GLY A 279 3.92 4.03 -15.81
C GLY A 279 3.14 4.78 -16.90
N PRO A 280 3.75 5.00 -18.08
CA PRO A 280 3.19 5.84 -19.16
C PRO A 280 1.96 5.24 -19.89
N ALA A 281 1.35 4.17 -19.37
CA ALA A 281 0.26 3.45 -20.04
C ALA A 281 -1.15 4.00 -19.76
N ALA A 282 -1.31 4.99 -18.86
CA ALA A 282 -2.58 5.71 -18.74
C ALA A 282 -2.52 6.95 -19.65
N PRO A 283 -3.17 6.95 -20.83
CA PRO A 283 -3.39 8.19 -21.55
C PRO A 283 -4.32 9.06 -20.70
N LEU A 284 -3.74 9.95 -19.93
CA LEU A 284 -4.43 11.19 -19.59
C LEU A 284 -4.49 11.96 -20.89
N HIS A 285 -5.66 11.94 -21.54
CA HIS A 285 -5.98 12.97 -22.50
C HIS A 285 -5.66 14.31 -21.82
N SER A 286 -4.75 15.05 -22.45
CA SER A 286 -4.33 16.37 -22.04
C SER A 286 -5.56 17.22 -21.77
N PHE A 287 -5.75 17.63 -20.52
CA PHE A 287 -6.64 18.73 -20.18
C PHE A 287 -5.89 20.02 -20.56
N GLU A 288 -6.22 20.54 -21.75
CA GLU A 288 -6.03 21.96 -22.11
C GLU A 288 -7.18 22.79 -21.53
#